data_AF-Q8VUN0-F1
#
_entry.id   AF-Q8VUN0-F1
#
_cell.length_a   1.000
_cell.length_b   1.000
_cell.length_c   1.000
_cell.angle_alpha   90.00
_cell.angle_beta   90.00
_cell.angle_gamma   90.00
#
_symmetry.space_group_name_H-M   'P 1'
#
loop_
_entity.id
_entity.type
_entity.pdbx_description
1 polymer ?
#
loop_
_entity_poly.entity_id
_entity_poly.type
_entity_poly.pdbx_seq_one_letter_code
_entity_poly.pdbx_strand_id
1 'polypeptide(L)'
;IDASLAGEQVFAFDWLLKLLLTCLCLAAGFQGGEVTPLFAIGASSGAVLAGLLGLPTELVAALGYCAVFGTATNTLLAPLFISYEVFGANILPYAIPVLAIAYLINRKQTIYGQQLRKFNNAKKPII
;
A
#
# COMPACT_ATOMS: atom_id res chain seq x y z
N ILE A 1 -7.88 8.08 -6.44
CA ILE A 1 -6.78 8.53 -5.54
C ILE A 1 -7.09 9.96 -5.14
N ASP A 2 -7.18 10.87 -6.11
CA ASP A 2 -7.45 12.29 -5.88
C ASP A 2 -8.69 12.55 -5.01
N ALA A 3 -9.84 11.93 -5.34
CA ALA A 3 -11.04 12.04 -4.52
C ALA A 3 -10.81 11.67 -3.03
N SER A 4 -10.02 10.62 -2.76
CA SER A 4 -9.69 10.20 -1.39
C SER A 4 -8.75 11.19 -0.69
N LEU A 5 -7.82 11.80 -1.43
CA LEU A 5 -6.84 12.76 -0.91
C LEU A 5 -7.41 14.17 -0.77
N ALA A 6 -8.47 14.51 -1.51
CA ALA A 6 -9.19 15.78 -1.43
C ALA A 6 -10.34 15.73 -0.40
N GLY A 7 -10.55 14.59 0.27
CA GLY A 7 -11.65 14.43 1.22
C GLY A 7 -13.03 14.38 0.57
N GLU A 8 -13.11 14.10 -0.73
CA GLU A 8 -14.36 13.93 -1.46
C GLU A 8 -15.04 12.59 -1.11
N GLN A 9 -16.26 12.40 -1.62
CA GLN A 9 -17.03 11.19 -1.36
C GLN A 9 -16.37 9.95 -1.99
N VAL A 10 -16.03 8.99 -1.14
CA VAL A 10 -15.56 7.65 -1.52
C VAL A 10 -16.48 6.63 -0.88
N PHE A 11 -16.91 5.61 -1.64
CA PHE A 11 -17.80 4.59 -1.09
C PHE A 11 -17.00 3.53 -0.32
N ALA A 12 -17.62 2.98 0.72
CA ALA A 12 -16.98 1.97 1.59
C ALA A 12 -16.49 0.71 0.86
N PHE A 13 -17.06 0.41 -0.32
CA PHE A 13 -16.72 -0.75 -1.13
C PHE A 13 -15.69 -0.47 -2.24
N ASP A 14 -15.29 0.79 -2.47
CA ASP A 14 -14.43 1.17 -3.60
C ASP A 14 -13.06 0.48 -3.55
N TRP A 15 -12.45 0.40 -2.36
CA TRP A 15 -11.16 -0.25 -2.16
C TRP A 15 -11.22 -1.75 -2.47
N LEU A 16 -12.32 -2.42 -2.05
CA LEU A 16 -12.49 -3.86 -2.22
C LEU A 16 -12.79 -4.18 -3.68
N LEU A 17 -13.68 -3.41 -4.33
CA LEU A 17 -13.98 -3.58 -5.74
C LEU A 17 -12.74 -3.34 -6.59
N LYS A 18 -11.95 -2.30 -6.29
CA LYS A 18 -10.71 -2.02 -7.03
C LYS A 18 -9.68 -3.14 -6.85
N LEU A 19 -9.57 -3.73 -5.66
CA LEU A 19 -8.72 -4.89 -5.40
C LEU A 19 -9.14 -6.09 -6.26
N LEU A 20 -10.41 -6.48 -6.21
CA LEU A 20 -10.92 -7.63 -6.95
C LEU A 20 -10.75 -7.48 -8.46
N LEU A 21 -11.08 -6.30 -9.01
CA LEU A 21 -10.91 -6.02 -10.43
C LEU A 21 -9.43 -6.03 -10.85
N THR A 22 -8.53 -5.52 -10.00
CA THR A 22 -7.09 -5.55 -10.28
C THR A 22 -6.58 -6.98 -10.30
N CYS A 23 -6.94 -7.79 -9.32
CA CYS A 23 -6.61 -9.22 -9.30
C CYS A 23 -7.15 -9.95 -10.53
N LEU A 24 -8.38 -9.64 -10.96
CA LEU A 24 -8.99 -10.22 -12.15
C LEU A 24 -8.20 -9.87 -13.42
N CYS A 25 -7.83 -8.59 -13.61
CA CYS A 25 -7.03 -8.16 -14.76
C CYS A 25 -5.66 -8.86 -14.81
N LEU A 26 -4.98 -8.97 -13.67
CA LEU A 26 -3.69 -9.65 -13.58
C LEU A 26 -3.82 -11.16 -13.83
N ALA A 27 -4.86 -11.79 -13.26
CA ALA A 27 -5.15 -13.21 -13.49
C ALA A 27 -5.52 -13.51 -14.94
N ALA A 28 -6.17 -12.58 -15.63
CA ALA A 28 -6.48 -12.67 -17.06
C ALA A 28 -5.25 -12.43 -17.97
N GLY A 29 -4.09 -12.06 -17.40
CA GLY A 29 -2.84 -11.89 -18.14
C GLY A 29 -2.69 -10.54 -18.85
N PHE A 30 -3.46 -9.52 -18.47
CA PHE A 30 -3.25 -8.17 -19.00
C PHE A 30 -1.89 -7.62 -18.58
N GLN A 31 -1.13 -7.09 -19.54
CA GLN A 31 0.15 -6.46 -19.26
C GLN A 31 -0.07 -5.04 -18.72
N GLY A 32 0.27 -4.84 -17.46
CA GLY A 32 0.18 -3.56 -16.76
C GLY A 32 0.80 -3.66 -15.38
N GLY A 33 1.03 -2.51 -14.74
CA GLY A 33 1.57 -2.46 -13.37
C GLY A 33 0.46 -2.47 -12.32
N GLU A 34 0.70 -3.18 -11.22
CA GLU A 34 -0.20 -3.23 -10.06
C GLU A 34 0.02 -2.09 -9.05
N VAL A 35 1.06 -1.26 -9.22
CA VAL A 35 1.43 -0.19 -8.29
C VAL A 35 0.36 0.89 -8.15
N THR A 36 -0.11 1.48 -9.25
CA THR A 36 -1.14 2.53 -9.21
C THR A 36 -2.48 2.01 -8.66
N PRO A 37 -2.94 0.80 -9.01
CA PRO A 37 -4.06 0.17 -8.31
C PRO A 37 -3.86 0.04 -6.80
N LEU A 38 -2.68 -0.37 -6.32
CA LEU A 38 -2.40 -0.47 -4.87
C LEU A 38 -2.53 0.88 -4.16
N PHE A 39 -2.04 1.94 -4.79
CA PHE A 39 -2.23 3.31 -4.31
C PHE A 39 -3.70 3.71 -4.23
N ALA A 40 -4.51 3.36 -5.23
CA ALA A 40 -5.94 3.61 -5.22
C ALA A 40 -6.66 2.83 -4.10
N ILE A 41 -6.32 1.56 -3.91
CA ILE A 41 -6.88 0.69 -2.85
C ILE A 41 -6.50 1.23 -1.47
N GLY A 42 -5.24 1.65 -1.28
CA GLY A 42 -4.76 2.23 -0.04
C GLY A 42 -5.43 3.56 0.30
N ALA A 43 -5.51 4.49 -0.67
CA ALA A 43 -6.13 5.79 -0.45
C ALA A 43 -7.63 5.68 -0.15
N SER A 44 -8.35 4.83 -0.90
CA SER A 44 -9.79 4.64 -0.68
C SER A 44 -10.11 3.91 0.63
N SER A 45 -9.34 2.88 0.99
CA SER A 45 -9.53 2.22 2.30
C SER A 45 -9.15 3.13 3.47
N GLY A 46 -8.10 3.94 3.33
CA GLY A 46 -7.72 4.96 4.30
C GLY A 46 -8.79 6.04 4.48
N ALA A 47 -9.40 6.53 3.40
CA ALA A 47 -10.49 7.50 3.47
C ALA A 47 -11.72 6.96 4.23
N VAL A 48 -12.06 5.69 4.02
CA VAL A 48 -13.16 5.03 4.74
C VAL A 48 -12.81 4.86 6.22
N LEU A 49 -11.57 4.45 6.53
CA LEU A 49 -11.10 4.34 7.92
C LEU A 49 -11.01 5.69 8.63
N ALA A 50 -10.75 6.79 7.92
CA ALA A 50 -10.69 8.12 8.50
C ALA A 50 -12.02 8.51 9.16
N GLY A 51 -13.14 8.25 8.48
CA GLY A 51 -14.47 8.50 9.02
C GLY A 51 -14.78 7.69 10.27
N LEU A 52 -14.24 6.46 10.38
CA LEU A 52 -14.39 5.61 11.56
C LEU A 52 -13.49 6.07 12.72
N LEU A 53 -12.28 6.54 12.43
CA LEU A 53 -11.30 6.98 13.43
C LEU A 53 -11.50 8.44 13.88
N GLY A 54 -12.34 9.21 13.19
CA GLY A 54 -12.52 10.64 13.45
C GLY A 54 -11.27 11.48 13.16
N LEU A 55 -10.43 11.02 12.23
CA LEU A 55 -9.18 11.67 11.82
C LEU A 55 -9.36 12.38 10.46
N PRO A 56 -8.46 13.32 10.10
CA PRO A 56 -8.49 13.97 8.79
C PRO A 56 -8.38 12.93 7.66
N THR A 57 -9.35 12.95 6.74
CA THR A 57 -9.44 12.01 5.62
C THR A 57 -8.17 11.97 4.79
N GLU A 58 -7.61 13.14 4.50
CA GLU A 58 -6.41 13.33 3.69
C GLU A 58 -5.20 12.61 4.32
N LEU A 59 -5.03 12.75 5.64
CA LEU A 59 -3.93 12.13 6.38
C LEU A 59 -4.05 10.60 6.36
N VAL A 60 -5.21 10.05 6.70
CA VAL A 60 -5.38 8.60 6.78
C VAL A 60 -5.39 7.97 5.38
N ALA A 61 -5.93 8.65 4.37
CA ALA A 61 -5.84 8.22 2.97
C ALA A 61 -4.38 8.19 2.50
N ALA A 62 -3.57 9.19 2.82
CA ALA A 62 -2.15 9.21 2.49
C ALA A 62 -1.36 8.09 3.22
N LEU A 63 -1.67 7.84 4.50
CA LEU A 63 -1.09 6.73 5.24
C LEU A 63 -1.48 5.36 4.63
N GLY A 64 -2.74 5.19 4.25
CA GLY A 64 -3.25 3.99 3.58
C GLY A 64 -2.60 3.77 2.22
N TYR A 65 -2.43 4.84 1.42
CA TYR A 65 -1.71 4.83 0.15
C TYR A 65 -0.31 4.22 0.29
N CYS A 66 0.48 4.70 1.25
CA CYS A 66 1.84 4.21 1.47
C CYS A 66 1.85 2.81 2.10
N ALA A 67 0.96 2.55 3.06
CA ALA A 67 0.92 1.29 3.80
C ALA A 67 0.52 0.11 2.92
N VAL A 68 -0.54 0.23 2.11
CA VAL A 68 -0.96 -0.85 1.21
C VAL A 68 0.12 -1.18 0.18
N PHE A 69 0.75 -0.16 -0.40
CA PHE A 69 1.88 -0.36 -1.30
C PHE A 69 3.08 -1.04 -0.61
N GLY A 70 3.48 -0.53 0.56
CA GLY A 70 4.60 -1.08 1.33
C GLY A 70 4.37 -2.54 1.76
N THR A 71 3.18 -2.85 2.24
CA THR A 71 2.79 -4.21 2.61
C THR A 71 2.73 -5.11 1.38
N ALA A 72 2.06 -4.73 0.30
CA ALA A 72 1.95 -5.58 -0.89
C ALA A 72 3.31 -5.88 -1.55
N THR A 73 4.22 -4.91 -1.58
CA THR A 73 5.59 -5.07 -2.11
C THR A 73 6.57 -5.68 -1.12
N ASN A 74 6.15 -5.83 0.14
CA ASN A 74 6.99 -6.22 1.26
C ASN A 74 8.28 -5.36 1.34
N THR A 75 8.10 -4.02 1.29
CA THR A 75 9.18 -3.04 1.40
C THR A 75 8.90 -2.05 2.53
N LEU A 76 9.97 -1.47 3.11
CA LEU A 76 9.86 -0.48 4.20
C LEU A 76 10.37 0.90 3.78
N LEU A 77 11.54 0.96 3.13
CA LEU A 77 12.17 2.25 2.76
C LEU A 77 11.48 2.92 1.57
N ALA A 78 11.07 2.15 0.57
CA ALA A 78 10.39 2.68 -0.60
C ALA A 78 9.08 3.43 -0.26
N PRO A 79 8.10 2.83 0.46
CA PRO A 79 6.88 3.55 0.85
C PRO A 79 7.16 4.74 1.76
N LEU A 80 8.25 4.70 2.55
CA LEU A 80 8.65 5.81 3.41
C LEU A 80 9.13 7.02 2.59
N PHE A 81 10.02 6.81 1.62
CA PHE A 81 10.44 7.90 0.74
C PHE A 81 9.31 8.41 -0.14
N ILE A 82 8.46 7.52 -0.65
CA ILE A 82 7.24 7.93 -1.37
C ILE A 82 6.35 8.80 -0.50
N SER A 83 6.19 8.47 0.79
CA SER A 83 5.38 9.29 1.70
C SER A 83 5.93 10.71 1.84
N TYR A 84 7.26 10.84 1.91
CA TYR A 84 7.95 12.12 1.99
C TYR A 84 7.86 12.92 0.69
N GLU A 85 8.10 12.28 -0.46
CA GLU A 85 8.12 12.96 -1.76
C GLU A 85 6.72 13.39 -2.21
N VAL A 86 5.69 12.61 -1.90
CA VAL A 86 4.31 12.89 -2.34
C VAL A 86 3.57 13.79 -1.35
N PHE A 87 3.72 13.56 -0.04
CA PHE A 87 2.93 14.25 1.00
C PHE A 87 3.75 15.20 1.88
N GLY A 88 5.07 15.27 1.67
CA GLY A 88 5.97 16.17 2.39
C GLY A 88 6.47 15.65 3.75
N ALA A 89 7.31 16.44 4.42
CA ALA A 89 7.93 16.04 5.68
C ALA A 89 6.94 15.85 6.85
N ASN A 90 5.81 16.55 6.82
CA ASN A 90 4.83 16.58 7.92
C ASN A 90 4.13 15.23 8.14
N ILE A 91 4.06 14.36 7.12
CA ILE A 91 3.43 13.04 7.26
C ILE A 91 4.36 12.02 7.94
N LEU A 92 5.68 12.25 7.92
CA LEU A 92 6.68 11.26 8.37
C LEU A 92 6.48 10.75 9.80
N PRO A 93 6.15 11.60 10.81
CA PRO A 93 5.92 11.13 12.17
C PRO A 93 4.79 10.09 12.28
N TYR A 94 3.83 10.14 11.36
CA TYR A 94 2.71 9.21 11.28
C TYR A 94 2.99 8.02 10.35
N ALA A 95 3.67 8.27 9.22
CA ALA A 95 3.98 7.24 8.24
C ALA A 95 4.97 6.19 8.77
N ILE A 96 6.02 6.61 9.49
CA ILE A 96 7.04 5.70 10.01
C ILE A 96 6.45 4.57 10.87
N PRO A 97 5.68 4.85 11.95
CA PRO A 97 5.13 3.78 12.78
C PRO A 97 4.12 2.91 12.03
N VAL A 98 3.26 3.51 11.19
CA VAL A 98 2.28 2.77 10.39
C VAL A 98 2.96 1.80 9.43
N LEU A 99 3.94 2.27 8.67
CA LEU A 99 4.70 1.44 7.72
C LEU A 99 5.53 0.36 8.42
N ALA A 100 6.12 0.68 9.58
CA ALA A 100 6.86 -0.30 10.37
C ALA A 100 5.95 -1.45 10.83
N ILE A 101 4.79 -1.12 11.40
CA ILE A 101 3.80 -2.11 11.84
C ILE A 101 3.27 -2.92 10.65
N ALA A 102 2.91 -2.25 9.56
CA ALA A 102 2.38 -2.88 8.37
C ALA A 102 3.39 -3.85 7.70
N TYR A 103 4.68 -3.51 7.74
CA TYR A 103 5.76 -4.39 7.28
C TYR A 103 5.99 -5.58 8.22
N LEU A 104 5.94 -5.37 9.55
CA LEU A 104 6.14 -6.45 10.54
C LEU A 104 5.02 -7.49 10.53
N ILE A 105 3.77 -7.05 10.33
CA ILE A 105 2.61 -7.94 10.26
C ILE A 105 2.62 -8.79 8.97
N ASN A 106 3.25 -8.29 7.90
CA ASN A 106 3.32 -9.02 6.65
C ASN A 106 4.10 -10.33 6.79
N ARG A 107 3.40 -11.46 6.63
CA ARG A 107 3.92 -12.83 6.77
C ARG A 107 4.75 -13.29 5.57
N LYS A 108 5.69 -12.45 5.11
CA LYS A 108 6.58 -12.70 3.96
C LYS A 108 5.85 -12.85 2.62
N GLN A 109 4.60 -12.40 2.52
CA GLN A 109 3.86 -12.40 1.27
C GLN A 109 4.19 -11.14 0.48
N THR A 110 4.30 -11.27 -0.83
CA THR A 110 4.65 -10.17 -1.74
C THR A 110 4.01 -10.44 -3.09
N ILE A 111 3.68 -9.36 -3.80
CA ILE A 111 3.24 -9.42 -5.19
C ILE A 111 4.35 -9.93 -6.13
N TYR A 112 5.62 -9.79 -5.72
CA TYR A 112 6.77 -10.21 -6.50
C TYR A 112 7.20 -11.62 -6.12
N GLY A 113 6.68 -12.64 -6.82
CA GLY A 113 6.92 -14.05 -6.50
C GLY A 113 8.40 -14.49 -6.49
N GLN A 114 9.29 -13.76 -7.18
CA GLN A 114 10.74 -14.03 -7.22
C GLN A 114 11.56 -13.15 -6.25
N GLN A 115 10.92 -12.39 -5.36
CA GLN A 115 11.63 -11.52 -4.43
C GLN A 115 12.52 -12.33 -3.47
N LEU A 116 13.84 -12.17 -3.61
CA LEU A 116 14.82 -12.87 -2.77
C LEU A 116 15.05 -12.09 -1.46
N ARG A 117 14.92 -12.76 -0.31
CA ARG A 117 15.42 -12.23 0.97
C ARG A 117 16.81 -12.81 1.25
N LYS A 118 17.80 -11.92 1.39
CA LYS A 118 19.22 -12.26 1.68
C LYS A 118 19.40 -13.24 2.85
N PHE A 119 18.48 -13.29 3.81
CA PHE A 119 18.55 -14.22 4.95
C PHE A 119 18.22 -15.69 4.62
N ASN A 120 17.54 -15.99 3.51
CA ASN A 120 17.19 -17.37 3.13
C ASN A 120 18.16 -18.00 2.10
N ASN A 121 19.03 -17.19 1.47
CA ASN A 121 19.91 -17.67 0.40
C ASN A 121 21.21 -18.34 0.88
N ALA A 122 21.46 -18.43 2.20
CA ALA A 122 22.55 -19.24 2.73
C ALA A 122 22.32 -20.76 2.62
N LYS A 123 21.16 -21.21 2.09
CA LYS A 123 20.77 -22.63 2.00
C LYS A 123 20.27 -23.09 0.63
N LYS A 124 20.54 -22.36 -0.46
CA LYS A 124 20.25 -22.88 -1.80
C LYS A 124 21.54 -23.44 -2.40
N PRO A 125 21.74 -24.77 -2.46
CA PRO A 125 22.88 -25.32 -3.16
C PRO A 125 22.80 -24.92 -4.62
N ILE A 126 23.91 -24.38 -5.12
CA ILE A 126 24.15 -24.20 -6.55
C ILE A 126 24.33 -25.62 -7.09
N ILE A 127 23.29 -26.14 -7.73
CA ILE A 127 23.42 -27.24 -8.69
C ILE A 127 23.43 -26.59 -10.06
#